data_AF-A0A923Q1E0-F1
#
_entry.id   AF-A0A923Q1E0-F1
#
_cell.length_a   1.000
_cell.length_b   1.000
_cell.length_c   1.000
_cell.angle_alpha   90.00
_cell.angle_beta   90.00
_cell.angle_gamma   90.00
#
_symmetry.space_group_name_H-M   'P 1'
#
loop_
_entity.id
_entity.type
_entity.pdbx_description
1 polymer ?
#
loop_
_entity_poly.entity_id
_entity_poly.type
_entity_poly.pdbx_seq_one_letter_code
_entity_poly.pdbx_strand_id
1 'polypeptide(L)' 'MTPEKLDYFFPFIVFFYGLLLVLVLETPALVKIGEERLGAAFQQMSKHKGLAWICFFVGGLWSIQNVYLTL' A
#
# COMPACT_ATOMS: atom_id res chain seq x y z
N MET A 1 -18.64 -5.69 13.19
CA MET A 1 -17.21 -5.62 13.58
C MET A 1 -17.12 -4.64 14.74
N THR A 2 -16.48 -4.98 15.86
CA THR A 2 -16.24 -3.98 16.91
C THR A 2 -15.16 -3.00 16.44
N PRO A 3 -15.18 -1.73 16.89
CA PRO A 3 -14.14 -0.76 16.55
C PRO A 3 -12.72 -1.28 16.81
N GLU A 4 -12.53 -2.00 17.92
CA GLU A 4 -11.25 -2.60 18.30
C GLU A 4 -10.70 -3.59 17.25
N LYS A 5 -11.57 -4.44 16.70
CA LYS A 5 -11.16 -5.36 15.64
C LYS A 5 -10.82 -4.61 14.36
N LEU A 6 -11.55 -3.54 14.06
CA LEU A 6 -11.27 -2.72 12.89
C LEU A 6 -9.89 -2.06 13.02
N ASP A 7 -9.59 -1.45 14.16
CA ASP A 7 -8.29 -0.80 14.42
C ASP A 7 -7.12 -1.78 14.39
N TYR A 8 -7.36 -3.04 14.76
CA TYR A 8 -6.36 -4.09 14.61
C TYR A 8 -6.09 -4.41 13.13
N PHE A 9 -7.13 -4.68 12.33
CA PHE A 9 -6.97 -5.14 10.94
C PHE A 9 -6.66 -4.03 9.93
N PHE A 10 -7.13 -2.81 10.19
CA PHE A 10 -6.97 -1.66 9.30
C PHE A 10 -5.51 -1.39 8.87
N PRO A 11 -4.51 -1.31 9.78
CA PRO A 11 -3.14 -1.05 9.38
C PRO A 11 -2.55 -2.12 8.45
N PHE A 12 -2.96 -3.38 8.58
CA PHE A 12 -2.50 -4.46 7.69
C PHE A 12 -3.04 -4.26 6.27
N ILE A 13 -4.29 -3.83 6.13
CA ILE A 13 -4.90 -3.54 4.83
C ILE A 13 -4.21 -2.32 4.20
N VAL A 14 -3.99 -1.26 4.98
CA VAL A 14 -3.28 -0.05 4.53
C VAL A 14 -1.86 -0.40 4.09
N PHE A 15 -1.14 -1.20 4.89
CA PHE A 15 0.19 -1.68 4.56
C PHE A 15 0.19 -2.46 3.24
N PHE A 16 -0.70 -3.43 3.09
CA PHE A 16 -0.76 -4.29 1.93
C PHE A 16 -1.08 -3.51 0.65
N TYR A 17 -2.01 -2.55 0.72
CA TYR A 17 -2.30 -1.65 -0.39
C TYR A 17 -1.06 -0.82 -0.79
N GLY A 18 -0.38 -0.23 0.20
CA GLY A 18 0.86 0.50 -0.03
C GLY A 18 1.94 -0.37 -0.67
N LEU A 19 2.15 -1.58 -0.14
CA LEU A 19 3.12 -2.56 -0.64
C LEU A 19 2.86 -2.90 -2.12
N LEU A 20 1.61 -3.23 -2.48
CA LEU A 20 1.26 -3.58 -3.86
C LEU A 20 1.51 -2.40 -4.81
N LEU A 21 1.08 -1.19 -4.44
CA LEU A 21 1.29 -0.03 -5.30
C LEU A 21 2.76 0.37 -5.41
N VAL A 22 3.53 0.33 -4.32
CA VAL A 22 4.98 0.57 -4.36
C VAL A 22 5.65 -0.47 -5.27
N LEU A 23 5.30 -1.76 -5.14
CA LEU A 23 5.85 -2.81 -5.99
C LEU A 23 5.57 -2.55 -7.47
N VAL A 24 4.34 -2.18 -7.82
CA VAL A 24 3.95 -1.90 -9.21
C VAL A 24 4.63 -0.62 -9.75
N LEU A 25 4.71 0.44 -8.94
CA LEU A 25 5.19 1.76 -9.36
C LEU A 25 6.71 1.94 -9.28
N GLU A 26 7.42 1.10 -8.53
CA GLU A 26 8.90 1.14 -8.40
C GLU A 26 9.59 0.04 -9.21
N THR A 27 8.88 -1.00 -9.67
CA THR A 27 9.48 -2.05 -10.49
C THR A 27 9.49 -1.65 -11.97
N PRO A 28 10.66 -1.44 -12.62
CA PRO A 28 10.72 -0.92 -13.99
C PRO A 28 9.96 -1.79 -15.02
N ALA A 29 10.00 -3.12 -14.85
CA ALA A 29 9.27 -4.04 -15.72
C ALA A 29 7.75 -3.86 -15.63
N LEU A 30 7.21 -3.63 -14.43
CA LEU A 30 5.77 -3.45 -14.23
C LEU A 30 5.32 -2.05 -14.64
N VAL A 31 6.16 -1.03 -14.42
CA VAL A 31 5.92 0.32 -14.92
C VAL A 31 5.78 0.30 -16.44
N LYS A 32 6.72 -0.35 -17.14
CA LYS A 32 6.66 -0.47 -18.61
C LYS A 32 5.37 -1.16 -19.08
N ILE A 33 4.99 -2.28 -18.44
CA ILE A 33 3.75 -2.99 -18.78
C ILE A 33 2.52 -2.10 -18.51
N GLY A 34 2.52 -1.36 -17.42
CA GLY A 34 1.44 -0.44 -17.05
C GLY A 34 1.29 0.70 -18.05
N GLU A 35 2.40 1.33 -18.46
CA GLU A 35 2.39 2.38 -19.47
C GLU A 35 1.90 1.86 -20.83
N GLU A 36 2.36 0.69 -21.27
CA GLU A 36 1.99 0.09 -22.56
C GLU A 36 0.53 -0.39 -22.61
N ARG A 37 0.00 -0.96 -21.52
CA ARG A 37 -1.32 -1.63 -21.53
C ARG A 37 -2.45 -0.79 -20.94
N LEU A 38 -2.15 0.09 -19.98
CA LEU A 38 -3.17 0.82 -19.22
C LEU A 38 -3.16 2.32 -19.49
N GLY A 39 -2.07 2.87 -20.05
CA GLY A 39 -1.98 4.27 -20.49
C GLY A 39 -2.43 5.27 -19.41
N ALA A 40 -3.55 5.95 -19.67
CA ALA A 40 -4.10 6.97 -18.77
C ALA A 40 -4.43 6.45 -17.36
N ALA A 41 -4.88 5.21 -17.21
CA ALA A 41 -5.19 4.63 -15.91
C ALA A 41 -3.91 4.43 -15.08
N PHE A 42 -2.82 4.01 -15.71
CA PHE A 42 -1.52 3.90 -15.05
C PHE A 42 -0.99 5.29 -14.63
N GLN A 43 -1.12 6.29 -15.51
CA GLN A 43 -0.72 7.67 -15.17
C GLN A 43 -1.50 8.24 -13.98
N GLN A 44 -2.80 7.91 -13.85
CA GLN A 44 -3.58 8.29 -12.68
C GLN A 44 -3.10 7.57 -11.41
N MET A 45 -2.77 6.29 -11.50
CA MET A 45 -2.20 5.53 -10.38
C MET A 45 -0.83 6.08 -9.95
N SER A 46 0.04 6.44 -10.90
CA SER A 46 1.36 7.02 -10.63
C SER A 46 1.30 8.33 -9.85
N LYS A 47 0.23 9.13 -9.98
CA LYS A 47 0.02 10.34 -9.16
C LYS A 47 -0.15 10.02 -7.67
N HIS A 48 -0.59 8.80 -7.34
CA HIS A 48 -0.77 8.34 -5.96
C HIS A 48 0.49 7.67 -5.39
N LYS A 49 1.64 7.74 -6.07
CA LYS A 49 2.91 7.15 -5.61
C LYS A 49 3.30 7.60 -4.20
N GLY A 50 3.14 8.89 -3.89
CA GLY A 50 3.41 9.41 -2.55
C GLY A 50 2.49 8.78 -1.49
N LEU A 51 1.20 8.63 -1.81
CA LEU A 51 0.23 7.96 -0.93
C LEU A 51 0.59 6.48 -0.74
N ALA A 52 1.02 5.78 -1.80
CA ALA A 52 1.46 4.39 -1.73
C ALA A 52 2.61 4.20 -0.73
N TRP A 53 3.62 5.07 -0.78
CA TRP A 53 4.73 5.07 0.18
C TRP A 53 4.28 5.38 1.60
N ILE A 54 3.37 6.34 1.80
CA ILE A 54 2.79 6.63 3.12
C ILE A 54 2.05 5.40 3.65
N CYS A 55 1.18 4.78 2.86
CA CYS A 55 0.47 3.57 3.24
C CYS A 55 1.43 2.42 3.58
N PHE A 56 2.51 2.26 2.82
CA PHE A 56 3.53 1.24 3.06
C PHE A 56 4.25 1.45 4.40
N PHE A 57 4.77 2.66 4.66
CA PHE A 57 5.50 2.89 5.91
C PHE A 57 4.60 3.02 7.13
N VAL A 58 3.54 3.82 7.05
CA VAL A 58 2.64 4.05 8.19
C VAL A 58 1.87 2.77 8.52
N GLY A 59 1.32 2.10 7.50
CA GLY A 59 0.64 0.81 7.69
C GLY A 59 1.59 -0.26 8.21
N GLY A 60 2.83 -0.31 7.71
CA GLY A 60 3.83 -1.28 8.15
C GLY A 60 4.26 -1.08 9.60
N LEU A 61 4.63 0.15 9.97
CA LEU A 61 5.02 0.50 11.34
C LEU A 61 3.87 0.26 12.33
N TRP A 62 2.65 0.65 11.97
CA TRP A 62 1.48 0.43 12.81
C TRP A 62 1.13 -1.06 12.92
N SER A 63 1.22 -1.83 11.83
CA SER A 63 1.02 -3.29 11.87
C SER A 63 2.04 -3.96 12.79
N ILE A 64 3.32 -3.58 12.70
CA ILE A 64 4.39 -4.08 13.58
C ILE A 64 4.09 -3.74 15.03
N GLN A 65 3.68 -2.50 15.31
CA GLN A 65 3.28 -2.07 16.65
C GLN A 65 2.12 -2.92 17.19
N ASN A 66 1.08 -3.15 16.40
CA ASN A 66 -0.07 -3.97 16.81
C ASN A 66 0.35 -5.42 17.10
N VAL A 67 1.19 -6.02 16.26
CA VAL A 67 1.71 -7.38 16.50
C VAL A 67 2.54 -7.41 17.79
N TYR A 68 3.43 -6.44 18.00
CA TYR A 68 4.29 -6.38 19.18
C TYR A 68 3.50 -6.17 20.48
N LEU A 69 2.49 -5.30 20.49
CA LEU A 69 1.65 -5.05 21.67
C LEU A 69 0.66 -6.18 21.98
N THR A 70 0.41 -7.07 21.03
CA THR A 70 -0.49 -8.22 21.20
C THR A 70 0.27 -9.49 21.63
N LEU A 71 1.60 -9.49 21.52
CA LEU A 71 2.51 -10.59 21.88
C LEU A 71 2.86 -10.56 23.36
#